data_AF-A0A7T9CCB2-F1
#
_entry.id   AF-A0A7T9CCB2-F1
#
_cell.length_a   1.000
_cell.length_b   1.000
_cell.length_c   1.000
_cell.angle_alpha   90.00
_cell.angle_beta   90.00
_cell.angle_gamma   90.00
#
_symmetry.space_group_name_H-M   'P 1'
#
loop_
_entity.id
_entity.type
_entity.pdbx_description
1 polymer ?
#
loop_
_entity_poly.entity_id
_entity_poly.type
_entity_poly.pdbx_seq_one_letter_code
_entity_poly.pdbx_strand_id
1 'polypeptide(L)'
;MQEYPVKRGMTSDLGSRMVDALRECFDAEVRTAGDHYQIRYGALKLLDVSVGKTGKTLIVHTESDSGSSDEVILDTNRRFRRYLDITTGYTTKERVKKAKAVEKED
;
A
#
# COMPACT_ATOMS: atom_id res chain seq x y z
N MET A 1 -4.26 -0.77 10.63
CA MET A 1 -4.69 -1.32 9.32
C MET A 1 -5.47 -0.23 8.61
N GLN A 2 -5.14 0.08 7.37
CA GLN A 2 -5.74 1.15 6.59
C GLN A 2 -6.29 0.57 5.28
N GLU A 3 -7.49 1.01 4.89
CA GLU A 3 -8.08 0.65 3.61
C GLU A 3 -7.92 1.79 2.61
N TYR A 4 -7.52 1.44 1.39
CA TYR A 4 -7.40 2.38 0.29
C TYR A 4 -8.36 1.99 -0.84
N PRO A 5 -9.27 2.89 -1.28
CA PRO A 5 -10.16 2.62 -2.40
C PRO A 5 -9.36 2.53 -3.70
N VAL A 6 -9.72 1.57 -4.55
CA VAL A 6 -9.10 1.37 -5.86
C VAL A 6 -9.96 2.01 -6.95
N LYS A 7 -9.31 2.63 -7.93
CA LYS A 7 -9.96 3.31 -9.05
C LYS A 7 -10.84 2.33 -9.83
N ARG A 8 -12.04 2.78 -10.20
CA ARG A 8 -12.99 2.00 -11.01
C ARG A 8 -12.30 1.57 -12.31
N GLY A 9 -12.38 0.27 -12.62
CA GLY A 9 -11.71 -0.35 -13.77
C GLY A 9 -10.35 -0.97 -13.46
N MET A 10 -9.81 -0.80 -12.25
CA MET A 10 -8.52 -1.38 -11.81
C MET A 10 -8.68 -2.43 -10.70
N THR A 11 -9.89 -2.92 -10.45
CA THR A 11 -10.16 -3.87 -9.36
C THR A 11 -9.94 -5.32 -9.78
N SER A 12 -10.08 -5.64 -11.07
CA SER A 12 -10.01 -7.01 -11.58
C SER A 12 -8.62 -7.63 -11.50
N ASP A 13 -7.57 -6.83 -11.63
CA ASP A 13 -6.16 -7.23 -11.62
C ASP A 13 -5.47 -6.86 -10.29
N LEU A 14 -6.21 -6.36 -9.30
CA LEU A 14 -5.63 -5.84 -8.06
C LEU A 14 -4.76 -6.88 -7.34
N GLY A 15 -5.19 -8.15 -7.33
CA GLY A 15 -4.48 -9.22 -6.64
C GLY A 15 -3.08 -9.50 -7.19
N SER A 16 -2.90 -9.49 -8.52
CA SER A 16 -1.57 -9.63 -9.14
C SER A 16 -0.79 -8.31 -9.06
N ARG A 17 -1.46 -7.19 -9.35
CA ARG A 17 -0.84 -5.86 -9.38
C ARG A 17 -0.26 -5.46 -8.03
N MET A 18 -0.88 -5.83 -6.91
CA MET A 18 -0.31 -5.56 -5.59
C MET A 18 1.00 -6.31 -5.36
N VAL A 19 1.11 -7.56 -5.83
CA VAL A 19 2.34 -8.36 -5.68
C VAL A 19 3.45 -7.82 -6.59
N ASP A 20 3.12 -7.50 -7.84
CA ASP A 20 4.09 -6.96 -8.79
C ASP A 20 4.58 -5.57 -8.34
N ALA A 21 3.69 -4.73 -7.82
CA ALA A 21 4.06 -3.42 -7.29
C ALA A 21 4.93 -3.49 -6.03
N LEU A 22 4.79 -4.54 -5.19
CA LEU A 22 5.70 -4.75 -4.06
C LEU A 22 7.12 -4.99 -4.56
N ARG A 23 7.28 -5.83 -5.59
CA ARG A 23 8.58 -6.12 -6.20
C ARG A 23 9.17 -4.88 -6.89
N GLU A 24 8.37 -4.17 -7.68
CA GLU A 24 8.80 -2.97 -8.40
C GLU A 24 9.25 -1.84 -7.46
N CYS A 25 8.46 -1.56 -6.41
CA CYS A 25 8.72 -0.39 -5.55
C CYS A 25 9.80 -0.62 -4.52
N PHE A 26 9.91 -1.84 -3.99
CA PHE A 26 10.76 -2.11 -2.82
C PHE A 26 11.94 -3.01 -3.13
N ASP A 27 11.97 -3.67 -4.29
CA ASP A 27 13.01 -4.66 -4.64
C ASP A 27 13.21 -5.69 -3.52
N ALA A 28 12.09 -6.08 -2.89
CA ALA A 28 12.06 -6.92 -1.70
C ALA A 28 11.41 -8.26 -2.00
N GLU A 29 11.87 -9.30 -1.30
CA GLU A 29 11.24 -10.62 -1.36
C GLU A 29 9.83 -10.58 -0.78
N VAL A 30 8.85 -11.01 -1.59
CA VAL A 30 7.45 -11.08 -1.19
C VAL A 30 7.15 -12.43 -0.59
N ARG A 31 6.77 -12.45 0.68
CA ARG A 31 6.32 -13.64 1.39
C ARG A 31 4.80 -13.76 1.32
N THR A 32 4.30 -14.92 0.96
CA THR A 32 2.86 -15.23 1.04
C THR A 32 2.49 -15.70 2.44
N ALA A 33 1.42 -15.13 3.00
CA ALA A 33 0.89 -15.45 4.33
C ALA A 33 -0.63 -15.64 4.25
N GLY A 34 -1.08 -16.83 3.83
CA GLY A 34 -2.49 -17.08 3.53
C GLY A 34 -2.93 -16.26 2.32
N ASP A 35 -3.97 -15.44 2.48
CA ASP A 35 -4.51 -14.57 1.42
C ASP A 35 -3.80 -13.20 1.34
N HIS A 36 -2.75 -13.02 2.15
CA HIS A 36 -2.01 -11.78 2.29
C HIS A 36 -0.57 -11.93 1.77
N TYR A 37 0.05 -10.78 1.48
CA TYR A 37 1.44 -10.70 1.05
C TYR A 37 2.21 -9.75 1.95
N GLN A 38 3.41 -10.17 2.33
CA GLN A 38 4.24 -9.50 3.32
C GLN A 38 5.61 -9.19 2.76
N ILE A 39 6.12 -7.99 3.05
CA ILE A 39 7.52 -7.63 2.87
C ILE A 39 8.08 -6.95 4.12
N ARG A 40 9.40 -6.85 4.18
CA ARG A 40 10.13 -5.96 5.10
C ARG A 40 11.02 -5.05 4.27
N TYR A 41 11.03 -3.76 4.56
CA TYR A 41 11.85 -2.80 3.80
C TYR A 41 12.12 -1.53 4.61
N GLY A 42 13.40 -1.14 4.70
CA GLY A 42 13.81 0.13 5.30
C GLY A 42 13.20 0.36 6.68
N ALA A 43 12.41 1.43 6.81
CA ALA A 43 11.74 1.80 8.05
C ALA A 43 10.44 1.03 8.34
N LEU A 44 10.11 -0.01 7.55
CA LEU A 44 8.98 -0.89 7.75
C LEU A 44 9.45 -2.29 8.16
N LYS A 45 9.21 -2.65 9.42
CA LYS A 45 9.39 -4.02 9.96
C LYS A 45 8.43 -5.01 9.31
N LEU A 46 7.26 -4.51 8.90
CA LEU A 46 6.25 -5.25 8.18
C LEU A 46 5.48 -4.30 7.28
N LEU A 47 5.31 -4.70 6.02
CA LEU A 47 4.25 -4.22 5.15
C LEU A 47 3.46 -5.46 4.71
N ASP A 48 2.23 -5.57 5.22
CA ASP A 48 1.29 -6.64 4.92
C ASP A 48 0.13 -6.05 4.10
N VAL A 49 -0.19 -6.69 2.99
CA VAL A 49 -1.20 -6.22 2.05
C VAL A 49 -2.14 -7.34 1.63
N SER A 50 -3.41 -6.99 1.47
CA SER A 50 -4.44 -7.91 0.97
C SER A 50 -5.54 -7.16 0.23
N VAL A 51 -6.36 -7.92 -0.51
CA VAL A 51 -7.54 -7.38 -1.16
C VAL A 51 -8.68 -7.32 -0.14
N GLY A 52 -9.38 -6.18 -0.08
CA GLY A 52 -10.51 -6.01 0.82
C GLY A 52 -11.69 -6.91 0.46
N LYS A 53 -12.60 -7.14 1.41
CA LYS A 53 -13.70 -8.12 1.30
C LYS A 53 -14.57 -7.97 0.04
N THR A 54 -14.70 -6.74 -0.48
CA THR A 54 -15.53 -6.44 -1.66
C THR A 54 -14.75 -6.47 -2.98
N GLY A 55 -13.42 -6.70 -2.94
CA GLY A 55 -12.54 -6.62 -4.11
C GLY A 55 -12.24 -5.20 -4.60
N LYS A 56 -12.74 -4.16 -3.90
CA LYS A 56 -12.66 -2.76 -4.34
C LYS A 56 -11.67 -1.90 -3.55
N THR A 57 -11.08 -2.46 -2.51
CA THR A 57 -10.12 -1.77 -1.64
C THR A 57 -8.83 -2.60 -1.55
N LEU A 58 -7.71 -1.90 -1.42
CA LEU A 58 -6.45 -2.47 -0.98
C LEU A 58 -6.37 -2.27 0.53
N ILE A 59 -6.13 -3.35 1.26
CA ILE A 59 -5.89 -3.29 2.70
C ILE A 59 -4.39 -3.29 2.93
N VAL A 60 -3.94 -2.40 3.82
CA VAL A 60 -2.54 -2.25 4.17
C VAL A 60 -2.39 -2.24 5.68
N HIS A 61 -1.47 -3.06 6.17
CA HIS A 61 -1.01 -3.05 7.54
C HIS A 61 0.50 -2.83 7.55
N THR A 62 0.96 -1.86 8.35
CA THR A 62 2.38 -1.50 8.45
C THR A 62 2.82 -1.46 9.89
N GLU A 63 3.99 -2.03 10.16
CA GLU A 63 4.71 -1.85 11.42
C GLU A 63 6.01 -1.10 11.13
N SER A 64 6.16 0.08 11.72
CA SER A 64 7.34 0.93 11.50
C SER A 64 8.48 0.58 12.46
N ASP A 65 9.71 0.80 12.01
CA ASP A 65 10.89 0.76 12.86
C ASP A 65 11.29 2.16 13.33
N SER A 66 11.07 2.46 14.62
CA SER A 66 11.42 3.74 15.23
C SER A 66 12.93 3.97 15.36
N GLY A 67 13.76 2.95 15.11
CA GLY A 67 15.23 3.06 15.12
C GLY A 67 15.85 3.48 13.78
N SER A 68 15.03 3.62 12.72
CA SER A 68 15.53 3.97 11.39
C SER A 68 15.98 5.43 11.30
N SER A 69 17.00 5.69 10.47
CA SER A 69 17.45 7.05 10.18
C SER A 69 16.45 7.82 9.32
N ASP A 70 16.49 9.15 9.40
CA ASP A 70 15.62 10.04 8.62
C ASP A 70 15.70 9.76 7.11
N GLU A 71 16.90 9.48 6.58
CA GLU A 71 17.09 9.15 5.17
C GLU A 71 16.34 7.87 4.77
N VAL A 72 16.42 6.83 5.59
CA VAL A 72 15.71 5.56 5.37
C VAL A 72 14.21 5.76 5.49
N ILE A 73 13.75 6.56 6.45
CA ILE A 73 12.33 6.90 6.63
C ILE A 73 11.80 7.64 5.39
N LEU A 74 12.56 8.60 4.86
CA LEU A 74 12.16 9.37 3.69
C LEU A 74 12.11 8.51 2.42
N ASP A 75 13.09 7.64 2.19
CA ASP A 75 13.08 6.70 1.06
C ASP A 75 11.91 5.71 1.16
N THR A 76 11.72 5.11 2.33
CA THR A 76 10.64 4.17 2.61
C THR A 76 9.27 4.80 2.33
N ASN A 77 9.04 6.02 2.81
CA ASN A 77 7.81 6.76 2.55
C ASN A 77 7.63 7.11 1.07
N ARG A 78 8.70 7.44 0.34
CA ARG A 78 8.66 7.72 -1.09
C ARG A 78 8.20 6.47 -1.86
N ARG A 79 8.82 5.32 -1.60
CA ARG A 79 8.48 4.03 -2.22
C ARG A 79 7.08 3.57 -1.85
N PHE A 80 6.68 3.74 -0.59
CA PHE A 80 5.33 3.42 -0.12
C PHE A 80 4.25 4.27 -0.82
N ARG A 81 4.50 5.57 -1.02
CA ARG A 81 3.58 6.42 -1.80
C ARG A 81 3.48 5.95 -3.25
N ARG A 82 4.61 5.60 -3.88
CA ARG A 82 4.63 5.07 -5.25
C ARG A 82 3.86 3.75 -5.35
N TYR A 83 4.04 2.85 -4.39
CA TYR A 83 3.30 1.59 -4.28
C TYR A 83 1.79 1.81 -4.24
N LEU A 84 1.31 2.74 -3.40
CA LEU A 84 -0.11 3.07 -3.32
C LEU A 84 -0.63 3.70 -4.61
N ASP A 85 0.18 4.52 -5.30
CA ASP A 85 -0.23 5.11 -6.57
C ASP A 85 -0.43 4.03 -7.65
N ILE A 86 0.49 3.06 -7.74
CA ILE A 86 0.41 1.95 -8.69
C ILE A 86 -0.79 1.04 -8.39
N THR A 87 -1.01 0.69 -7.12
CA THR A 87 -2.01 -0.31 -6.70
C THR A 87 -3.43 0.25 -6.54
N THR A 88 -3.58 1.52 -6.21
CA THR A 88 -4.91 2.14 -6.12
C THR A 88 -5.32 2.82 -7.43
N GLY A 89 -4.35 3.17 -8.29
CA GLY A 89 -4.60 3.97 -9.49
C GLY A 89 -4.88 5.45 -9.20
N TYR A 90 -4.67 5.89 -7.96
CA TYR A 90 -4.81 7.27 -7.51
C TYR A 90 -3.46 7.81 -7.09
N THR A 91 -3.09 8.98 -7.61
CA THR A 91 -1.93 9.73 -7.13
C THR A 91 -2.08 10.08 -5.65
N THR A 92 -0.96 10.35 -4.98
CA THR A 92 -0.97 10.82 -3.59
C THR A 92 -1.94 11.99 -3.36
N LYS A 93 -2.01 12.96 -4.30
CA LYS A 93 -2.93 14.10 -4.22
C LYS A 93 -4.40 13.67 -4.28
N GLU A 94 -4.75 12.78 -5.20
CA GLU A 94 -6.11 12.24 -5.33
C GLU A 94 -6.50 11.41 -4.10
N ARG A 95 -5.56 10.62 -3.55
CA ARG A 95 -5.78 9.84 -2.32
C ARG A 95 -6.09 10.73 -1.13
N VAL A 96 -5.34 11.83 -0.94
CA VAL A 96 -5.61 12.82 0.12
C VAL A 96 -6.97 13.49 -0.07
N LYS A 97 -7.33 13.87 -1.30
CA LYS A 97 -8.65 14.46 -1.59
C LYS A 97 -9.79 13.49 -1.26
N LYS A 98 -9.61 12.21 -1.58
CA LYS A 98 -10.60 11.15 -1.30
C LYS A 98 -10.73 10.85 0.18
N ALA A 99 -9.63 10.73 0.91
CA ALA A 99 -9.67 10.53 2.36
C ALA A 99 -10.48 11.64 3.04
N LYS A 100 -10.23 12.91 2.68
CA LYS A 100 -10.98 14.06 3.19
C LYS A 100 -12.45 14.14 2.75
N ALA A 101 -12.81 13.50 1.64
CA ALA A 101 -14.19 13.47 1.18
C ALA A 101 -15.00 12.43 1.95
N VAL A 102 -14.40 11.27 2.23
CA VAL A 102 -15.00 10.22 3.06
C VAL A 102 -15.20 10.72 4.50
N GLU A 103 -14.24 11.47 5.05
CA GLU A 103 -14.36 12.09 6.39
C GLU A 103 -15.45 13.16 6.53
N LYS A 104 -16.05 13.63 5.42
CA LYS A 104 -17.10 14.67 5.42
C LYS A 104 -18.50 14.12 5.19
N GLU A 105 -18.64 12.82 4.95
CA GLU A 105 -19.93 12.17 4.71
C GLU A 105 -20.50 11.46 5.96
N ASP A 106 -19.90 11.71 7.14
CA ASP A 106 -20.41 11.26 8.46
C ASP A 106 -21.16 12.39 9.20
#